data_AF-A0AAW6X8L7-F1
#
_entry.id   AF-A0AAW6X8L7-F1
#
_cell.length_a   1.000
_cell.length_b   1.000
_cell.length_c   1.000
_cell.angle_alpha   90.00
_cell.angle_beta   90.00
_cell.angle_gamma   90.00
#
_symmetry.space_group_name_H-M   'P 1'
#
loop_
_entity.id
_entity.type
_entity.pdbx_description
1 polymer ?
#
loop_
_entity_poly.entity_id
_entity_poly.type
_entity_poly.pdbx_seq_one_letter_code
_entity_poly.pdbx_strand_id
1 'polypeptide(L)'
;MITARGSFRRLTPGEITLSRFLYKNAIDYSLVKVHNASYFPFGLQNEETAVTPNGELYWPKKHFREDFSTETTRYLWWFMHEMAHVWQYQMGMNVRLRGIMSWAVTYKYSLPDYYSLADYGMEA
;
A
#
# COMPACT_ATOMS: atom_id res chain seq x y z
N MET A 1 -8.16 18.00 -6.66
CA MET A 1 -7.23 18.93 -5.99
C MET A 1 -5.83 18.36 -6.19
N ILE A 2 -4.81 19.19 -6.43
CA ILE A 2 -3.45 18.71 -6.67
C ILE A 2 -2.71 18.57 -5.33
N THR A 3 -2.10 17.42 -5.10
CA THR A 3 -1.29 17.11 -3.92
C THR A 3 0.16 17.51 -4.18
N ALA A 4 0.63 18.53 -3.48
CA ALA A 4 2.01 19.01 -3.62
C ALA A 4 3.03 17.95 -3.22
N ARG A 5 4.21 17.97 -3.86
CA ARG A 5 5.35 17.11 -3.48
C ARG A 5 5.70 17.35 -2.01
N GLY A 6 5.94 16.27 -1.27
CA GLY A 6 6.25 16.32 0.16
C GLY A 6 5.03 16.49 1.07
N SER A 7 3.82 16.48 0.50
CA SER A 7 2.57 16.47 1.26
C SER A 7 1.78 15.17 1.05
N PHE A 8 0.60 15.11 1.66
CA PHE A 8 -0.31 13.98 1.54
C PHE A 8 -1.74 14.43 1.31
N ARG A 9 -2.55 13.49 0.83
CA ARG A 9 -4.01 13.60 0.78
C ARG A 9 -4.66 12.42 1.51
N ARG A 10 -5.96 12.54 1.76
CA ARG A 10 -6.80 11.41 2.15
C ARG A 10 -7.15 10.57 0.91
N LEU A 11 -7.67 9.37 1.16
CA LEU A 11 -8.26 8.54 0.10
C LEU A 11 -9.41 9.28 -0.59
N THR A 12 -9.51 9.13 -1.91
CA THR A 12 -10.66 9.64 -2.66
C THR A 12 -11.90 8.76 -2.41
N PRO A 13 -13.12 9.25 -2.68
CA PRO A 13 -14.32 8.40 -2.61
C PRO A 13 -14.23 7.16 -3.52
N GLY A 14 -13.59 7.29 -4.68
CA GLY A 14 -13.37 6.18 -5.61
C GLY A 14 -12.42 5.13 -5.05
N GLU A 15 -11.30 5.55 -4.45
CA GLU A 15 -10.35 4.66 -3.77
C GLU A 15 -11.00 3.95 -2.56
N ILE A 16 -11.77 4.66 -1.75
CA ILE A 16 -12.52 4.06 -0.63
C ILE A 16 -13.50 3.00 -1.16
N THR A 17 -14.23 3.31 -2.22
CA THR A 17 -15.19 2.39 -2.84
C THR A 17 -14.48 1.13 -3.35
N LEU A 18 -13.36 1.32 -4.07
CA LEU A 18 -12.53 0.23 -4.58
C LEU A 18 -12.01 -0.66 -3.44
N SER A 19 -11.43 -0.07 -2.40
CA SER A 19 -10.87 -0.83 -1.27
C SER A 19 -11.96 -1.52 -0.44
N ARG A 20 -13.17 -0.97 -0.35
CA ARG A 20 -14.30 -1.60 0.35
C ARG A 20 -14.79 -2.89 -0.31
N PHE A 21 -14.60 -3.05 -1.62
CA PHE A 21 -14.95 -4.32 -2.28
C PHE A 21 -14.20 -5.52 -1.69
N LEU A 22 -12.92 -5.32 -1.34
CA LEU A 22 -12.07 -6.38 -0.81
C LEU A 22 -12.04 -6.38 0.72
N TYR A 23 -11.71 -5.23 1.33
CA TYR A 23 -11.45 -5.13 2.77
C TYR A 23 -12.69 -4.79 3.60
N LYS A 24 -13.81 -4.43 2.97
CA LYS A 24 -15.09 -4.09 3.62
C LYS A 24 -14.92 -3.06 4.74
N ASN A 25 -15.11 -3.46 5.99
CA ASN A 25 -14.98 -2.60 7.18
C ASN A 25 -13.72 -2.92 8.01
N ALA A 26 -12.81 -3.75 7.49
CA ALA A 26 -11.61 -4.16 8.20
C ALA A 26 -10.51 -3.09 8.22
N ILE A 27 -10.69 -2.00 7.46
CA ILE A 27 -9.81 -0.83 7.45
C ILE A 27 -10.62 0.39 7.87
N ASP A 28 -10.10 1.15 8.83
CA ASP A 28 -10.52 2.54 9.04
C ASP A 28 -9.86 3.42 7.97
N TYR A 29 -10.60 3.64 6.88
CA TYR A 29 -10.18 4.45 5.73
C TYR A 29 -9.93 5.91 6.09
N SER A 30 -10.51 6.42 7.18
CA SER A 30 -10.35 7.81 7.60
C SER A 30 -8.94 8.12 8.11
N LEU A 31 -8.23 7.08 8.57
CA LEU A 31 -6.86 7.19 9.08
C LEU A 31 -5.82 7.17 7.97
N VAL A 32 -6.14 6.58 6.82
CA VAL A 32 -5.22 6.38 5.71
C VAL A 32 -4.83 7.70 5.07
N LYS A 33 -3.54 7.82 4.74
CA LYS A 33 -2.96 8.95 3.99
C LYS A 33 -2.19 8.43 2.79
N VAL A 34 -2.27 9.16 1.69
CA VAL A 34 -1.54 8.89 0.46
C VAL A 34 -0.57 10.04 0.23
N HIS A 35 0.72 9.75 0.40
CA HIS A 35 1.81 10.72 0.32
C HIS A 35 2.37 10.81 -1.09
N ASN A 36 2.53 12.03 -1.58
CA ASN A 36 3.37 12.35 -2.74
C ASN A 36 4.81 12.61 -2.28
N ALA A 37 5.39 11.62 -1.60
CA ALA A 37 6.67 11.73 -0.92
C ALA A 37 7.31 10.35 -0.73
N SER A 38 8.62 10.33 -0.61
CA SER A 38 9.39 9.17 -0.17
C SER A 38 9.32 9.03 1.35
N TYR A 39 9.23 7.79 1.84
CA TYR A 39 9.31 7.46 3.26
C TYR A 39 10.77 7.52 3.79
N PHE A 40 11.73 7.00 3.02
CA PHE A 40 13.14 6.99 3.42
C PHE A 40 13.82 8.33 3.12
N PRO A 41 14.66 8.84 4.05
CA PRO A 41 15.38 10.09 3.84
C PRO A 41 16.43 9.95 2.73
N PHE A 42 16.93 11.08 2.25
CA PHE A 42 18.03 11.17 1.26
C PHE A 42 17.76 10.46 -0.08
N GLY A 43 16.50 10.24 -0.45
CA GLY A 43 16.15 9.57 -1.71
C GLY A 43 16.51 8.09 -1.75
N LEU A 44 16.67 7.46 -0.58
CA LEU A 44 16.98 6.03 -0.48
C LEU A 44 15.81 5.11 -0.89
N GLN A 45 14.61 5.65 -1.05
CA GLN A 45 13.48 4.91 -1.60
C GLN A 45 13.66 4.77 -3.11
N ASN A 46 13.59 3.54 -3.62
CA ASN A 46 13.58 3.26 -5.05
C ASN A 46 12.42 4.00 -5.75
N GLU A 47 12.72 4.70 -6.85
CA GLU A 47 11.73 5.48 -7.60
C GLU A 47 10.63 4.64 -8.25
N GLU A 48 10.84 3.33 -8.38
CA GLU A 48 9.86 2.36 -8.92
C GLU A 48 9.13 1.59 -7.81
N THR A 49 9.24 2.01 -6.55
CA THR A 49 8.68 1.27 -5.40
C THR A 49 7.86 2.18 -4.50
N ALA A 50 6.59 1.82 -4.26
CA ALA A 50 5.77 2.37 -3.20
C ALA A 50 5.99 1.57 -1.91
N VAL A 51 5.78 2.21 -0.77
CA VAL A 51 5.92 1.54 0.53
C VAL A 51 4.81 1.97 1.50
N THR A 52 4.35 1.04 2.34
CA THR A 52 3.30 1.27 3.33
C THR A 52 3.73 0.83 4.74
N PRO A 53 4.72 1.50 5.37
CA PRO A 53 5.36 1.01 6.59
C PRO A 53 4.52 1.21 7.87
N ASN A 54 3.56 2.11 7.86
CA ASN A 54 2.85 2.59 9.06
C ASN A 54 1.35 2.83 8.83
N GLY A 55 0.75 2.10 7.89
CA GLY A 55 -0.65 2.28 7.52
C GLY A 55 -0.92 3.53 6.66
N GLU A 56 0.14 4.20 6.21
CA GLU A 56 0.10 5.30 5.25
C GLU A 56 0.92 4.93 4.02
N LEU A 57 0.49 5.36 2.84
CA LEU A 57 1.07 4.94 1.56
C LEU A 57 2.04 6.02 1.07
N TYR A 58 3.27 5.65 0.73
CA TYR A 58 4.32 6.55 0.27
C TYR A 58 4.70 6.25 -1.17
N TRP A 59 4.27 7.13 -2.08
CA TRP A 59 4.52 6.99 -3.50
C TRP A 59 5.67 7.89 -3.96
N PRO A 60 6.63 7.35 -4.72
CA PRO A 60 7.59 8.19 -5.44
C PRO A 60 6.82 9.05 -6.46
N LYS A 61 7.27 10.29 -6.67
CA LYS A 61 6.53 11.28 -7.50
C LYS A 61 6.11 10.74 -8.86
N LYS A 62 6.95 9.92 -9.50
CA LYS A 62 6.69 9.33 -10.81
C LYS A 62 5.39 8.50 -10.84
N HIS A 63 5.09 7.81 -9.75
CA HIS A 63 3.98 6.89 -9.61
C HIS A 63 2.82 7.42 -8.78
N PHE A 64 2.99 8.54 -8.08
CA PHE A 64 1.88 9.20 -7.37
C PHE A 64 0.76 9.58 -8.34
N ARG A 65 -0.49 9.36 -7.92
CA ARG A 65 -1.70 9.73 -8.65
C ARG A 65 -2.69 10.44 -7.73
N GLU A 66 -3.42 11.41 -8.26
CA GLU A 66 -4.44 12.12 -7.48
C GLU A 66 -5.64 11.25 -7.16
N ASP A 67 -5.94 10.27 -8.02
CA ASP A 67 -6.95 9.26 -7.79
C ASP A 67 -6.53 7.95 -8.48
N PHE A 68 -6.16 6.94 -7.70
CA PHE A 68 -5.78 5.63 -8.23
C PHE A 68 -6.97 4.85 -8.79
N SER A 69 -8.21 5.17 -8.38
CA SER A 69 -9.41 4.45 -8.82
C SER A 69 -9.78 4.70 -10.29
N THR A 70 -9.25 5.76 -10.89
CA THR A 70 -9.48 6.14 -12.29
C THR A 70 -8.30 5.84 -13.21
N GLU A 71 -7.26 5.20 -12.68
CA GLU A 71 -6.02 4.92 -13.40
C GLU A 71 -6.03 3.56 -14.10
N THR A 72 -4.96 3.27 -14.83
CA THR A 72 -4.77 1.96 -15.49
C THR A 72 -4.81 0.80 -14.49
N THR A 73 -5.16 -0.40 -14.96
CA THR A 73 -5.21 -1.64 -14.16
C THR A 73 -3.93 -1.90 -13.37
N ARG A 74 -2.77 -1.53 -13.92
CA ARG A 74 -1.48 -1.66 -13.23
C ARG A 74 -1.42 -0.82 -11.95
N TYR A 75 -1.87 0.43 -12.00
CA TYR A 75 -1.89 1.32 -10.83
C TYR A 75 -3.00 0.95 -9.85
N LEU A 76 -4.14 0.47 -10.35
CA LEU A 76 -5.21 -0.08 -9.50
C LEU A 76 -4.72 -1.27 -8.68
N TRP A 77 -4.07 -2.26 -9.31
CA TRP A 77 -3.52 -3.43 -8.63
C TRP A 77 -2.46 -3.03 -7.61
N TRP A 78 -1.52 -2.17 -8.00
CA TRP A 78 -0.47 -1.70 -7.10
C TRP A 78 -1.04 -0.93 -5.90
N PHE A 79 -2.02 -0.06 -6.11
CA PHE A 79 -2.72 0.60 -5.02
C PHE A 79 -3.41 -0.39 -4.08
N MET A 80 -4.07 -1.41 -4.62
CA MET A 80 -4.71 -2.45 -3.81
C MET A 80 -3.69 -3.30 -3.04
N HIS A 81 -2.51 -3.58 -3.62
CA HIS A 81 -1.38 -4.21 -2.91
C HIS A 81 -0.98 -3.39 -1.69
N GLU A 82 -0.74 -2.10 -1.85
CA GLU A 82 -0.40 -1.21 -0.73
C GLU A 82 -1.52 -1.14 0.33
N MET A 83 -2.79 -1.19 -0.09
CA MET A 83 -3.92 -1.26 0.84
C MET A 83 -3.96 -2.58 1.63
N ALA A 84 -3.41 -3.68 1.10
CA ALA A 84 -3.22 -4.90 1.87
C ALA A 84 -2.27 -4.67 3.05
N HIS A 85 -1.18 -3.92 2.84
CA HIS A 85 -0.27 -3.55 3.93
C HIS A 85 -0.91 -2.59 4.94
N VAL A 86 -1.80 -1.69 4.52
CA VAL A 86 -2.61 -0.90 5.44
C VAL A 86 -3.46 -1.80 6.33
N TRP A 87 -4.17 -2.76 5.74
CA TRP A 87 -5.00 -3.72 6.48
C TRP A 87 -4.17 -4.53 7.47
N GLN A 88 -3.06 -5.09 7.01
CA GLN A 88 -2.08 -5.79 7.85
C GLN A 88 -1.62 -4.93 9.04
N TYR A 89 -1.26 -3.67 8.80
CA TYR A 89 -0.87 -2.73 9.86
C TYR A 89 -1.99 -2.49 10.86
N GLN A 90 -3.22 -2.23 10.40
CA GLN A 90 -4.36 -1.98 11.28
C GLN A 90 -4.79 -3.21 12.10
N MET A 91 -4.49 -4.43 11.62
CA MET A 91 -4.61 -5.67 12.40
C MET A 91 -3.51 -5.87 13.45
N GLY A 92 -2.57 -4.92 13.58
CA GLY A 92 -1.49 -4.98 14.56
C GLY A 92 -0.22 -5.68 14.08
N MET A 93 -0.10 -5.99 12.79
CA MET A 93 1.14 -6.54 12.25
C MET A 93 2.22 -5.45 12.17
N ASN A 94 3.43 -5.76 12.65
CA ASN A 94 4.56 -4.85 12.56
C ASN A 94 5.15 -4.85 11.13
N VAL A 95 4.54 -4.05 10.25
CA VAL A 95 4.92 -3.92 8.83
C VAL A 95 6.33 -3.37 8.65
N ARG A 96 6.79 -2.46 9.52
CA ARG A 96 8.16 -1.91 9.45
C ARG A 96 9.24 -2.98 9.61
N LEU A 97 9.09 -3.85 10.60
CA LEU A 97 10.08 -4.89 10.91
C LEU A 97 10.15 -5.96 9.81
N ARG A 98 9.01 -6.24 9.16
CA ARG A 98 8.88 -7.28 8.14
C ARG A 98 9.16 -6.76 6.72
N GLY A 99 8.87 -5.50 6.41
CA GLY A 99 9.19 -4.84 5.13
C GLY A 99 10.68 -4.55 4.94
N ILE A 100 11.42 -4.24 6.01
CA ILE A 100 12.91 -4.13 5.96
C ILE A 100 13.57 -5.49 5.65
N MET A 101 12.85 -6.60 5.84
CA MET A 101 13.28 -7.94 5.43
C MET A 101 12.69 -8.36 4.07
N SER A 102 11.74 -7.59 3.51
CA SER A 102 10.93 -8.00 2.36
C SER A 102 11.57 -7.75 0.99
N TRP A 103 12.52 -6.83 0.89
CA TRP A 103 13.34 -6.61 -0.33
C TRP A 103 14.15 -7.85 -0.75
N ALA A 104 14.28 -8.86 0.13
CA ALA A 104 14.94 -10.14 -0.12
C ALA A 104 13.95 -11.29 -0.40
N VAL A 105 12.64 -11.02 -0.51
CA VAL A 105 11.60 -12.07 -0.55
C VAL A 105 11.05 -12.22 -1.97
N THR A 106 10.85 -13.45 -2.39
CA THR A 106 10.33 -13.77 -3.72
C THR A 106 8.82 -13.56 -3.75
N TYR A 107 8.30 -12.78 -4.70
CA TYR A 107 6.86 -12.62 -4.98
C TYR A 107 6.16 -13.89 -5.53
N LYS A 108 6.80 -15.05 -5.41
CA LYS A 108 6.27 -16.32 -5.90
C LYS A 108 5.68 -17.08 -4.72
N TYR A 109 4.39 -17.37 -4.81
CA TYR A 109 3.66 -18.22 -3.88
C TYR A 109 2.81 -19.23 -4.66
N SER A 110 2.39 -20.30 -3.98
CA SER A 110 1.39 -21.26 -4.47
C SER A 110 0.20 -21.25 -3.53
N LEU A 111 -0.99 -21.62 -4.02
CA LEU A 111 -2.25 -21.62 -3.25
C LEU A 111 -2.75 -23.06 -3.00
N PRO A 112 -2.06 -23.88 -2.19
CA PRO A 112 -2.61 -25.16 -1.79
C PRO A 112 -3.75 -24.97 -0.77
N ASP A 113 -4.74 -25.86 -0.79
CA ASP A 113 -5.97 -25.76 0.01
C ASP A 113 -5.76 -25.85 1.54
N TYR A 114 -4.53 -26.14 1.98
CA TYR A 114 -4.16 -26.25 3.40
C TYR A 114 -3.48 -25.00 3.97
N TYR A 115 -3.21 -23.97 3.17
CA TYR A 115 -2.69 -22.69 3.66
C TYR A 115 -3.79 -21.63 3.75
N SER A 116 -3.78 -20.93 4.87
CA SER A 116 -4.53 -19.70 5.06
C SER A 116 -3.67 -18.51 4.65
N LEU A 117 -4.28 -17.33 4.45
CA LEU A 117 -3.55 -16.10 4.13
C LEU A 117 -2.48 -15.75 5.18
N ALA A 118 -2.70 -16.12 6.45
CA ALA A 118 -1.77 -15.84 7.55
C ALA A 118 -0.47 -16.68 7.48
N ASP A 119 -0.45 -17.75 6.68
CA ASP A 119 0.71 -18.61 6.49
C ASP A 119 1.69 -18.05 5.45
N TYR A 120 1.29 -17.01 4.71
CA TYR A 120 2.10 -16.38 3.68
C TYR A 120 2.93 -15.21 4.22
N GLY A 121 4.03 -14.93 3.51
CA GLY A 121 4.84 -13.75 3.74
C GLY A 121 4.04 -12.47 3.50
N MET A 122 4.51 -11.36 4.08
CA MET A 122 3.84 -10.06 3.99
C MET A 122 3.57 -9.57 2.56
N GLU A 123 4.48 -9.88 1.64
CA GLU A 123 4.48 -9.47 0.23
C GLU A 123 3.97 -10.55 -0.73
N ALA A 124 3.63 -11.74 -0.21
CA ALA A 124 3.19 -12.87 -1.00
C ALA A 124 1.72 -12.74 -1.37
#